data_AF-A0A0R3ML01-F1
#
_entry.id   AF-A0A0R3ML01-F1
#
_cell.length_a   1.000
_cell.length_b   1.000
_cell.length_c   1.000
_cell.angle_alpha   90.00
_cell.angle_beta   90.00
_cell.angle_gamma   90.00
#
_symmetry.space_group_name_H-M   'P 1'
#
loop_
_entity.id
_entity.type
_entity.pdbx_description
1 polymer ?
#
loop_
_entity_poly.entity_id
_entity_poly.type
_entity_poly.pdbx_seq_one_letter_code
_entity_poly.pdbx_strand_id
1 'polypeptide(L)'
;MKTTLAVLALCACASGALAAAPECRAIDNANARLSCYDAAHPPKMEKPVISEKDPSRAAYKDPFSAEDARTNAKLKNICRGC
;
A
#
# COMPACT_ATOMS: atom_id res chain seq x y z
N MET A 1 -13.98 40.10 25.54
CA MET A 1 -12.51 39.93 25.75
C MET A 1 -12.14 38.65 26.51
N LYS A 2 -13.00 38.12 27.39
CA LYS A 2 -12.69 36.91 28.17
C LYS A 2 -12.80 35.61 27.35
N THR A 3 -13.72 35.58 26.39
CA THR A 3 -13.95 34.44 25.48
C THR A 3 -12.87 34.30 24.41
N THR A 4 -12.32 35.42 23.92
CA THR A 4 -11.22 35.42 22.93
C THR A 4 -9.92 34.87 23.50
N LEU A 5 -9.63 35.14 24.77
CA LEU A 5 -8.47 34.58 25.47
C LEU A 5 -8.61 33.07 25.70
N ALA A 6 -9.83 32.60 26.01
CA ALA A 6 -10.09 31.18 26.21
C ALA A 6 -9.89 30.35 24.92
N VAL A 7 -10.29 30.91 23.77
CA VAL A 7 -10.09 30.27 22.46
C VAL A 7 -8.61 30.21 22.08
N LEU A 8 -7.85 31.28 22.32
CA LEU A 8 -6.40 31.30 22.09
C LEU A 8 -5.66 30.28 22.97
N ALA A 9 -6.07 30.11 24.23
CA ALA A 9 -5.50 29.12 25.13
C ALA A 9 -5.81 27.68 24.69
N LEU A 10 -7.02 27.39 24.20
CA LEU A 10 -7.36 26.06 23.66
C LEU A 10 -6.55 25.73 22.40
N CYS A 11 -6.30 26.72 21.54
CA CYS A 11 -5.53 26.54 20.31
C CYS A 11 -4.05 26.21 20.58
N ALA A 12 -3.47 26.78 21.64
CA ALA A 12 -2.10 26.48 22.06
C ALA A 12 -1.93 25.08 22.69
N CYS A 13 -3.01 24.51 23.25
CA CYS A 13 -3.01 23.15 23.81
C CYS A 13 -3.27 22.05 22.76
N ALA A 14 -3.64 22.41 21.54
CA ALA A 14 -3.65 21.50 20.41
C ALA A 14 -2.20 21.36 19.89
N SER A 15 -1.32 20.80 20.71
CA SER A 15 -0.09 20.19 20.20
C SER A 15 -0.56 19.10 19.24
N GLY A 16 -0.55 19.45 17.95
CA GLY A 16 -0.90 18.54 16.87
C GLY A 16 -0.17 17.23 17.15
N ALA A 17 -0.89 16.12 17.04
CA ALA A 17 -0.26 14.81 17.09
C ALA A 17 0.74 14.78 15.94
N LEU A 18 1.97 15.21 16.21
CA LEU A 18 3.16 14.85 15.47
C LEU A 18 3.22 13.35 15.67
N ALA A 19 2.54 12.62 14.78
CA ALA A 19 2.89 11.26 14.51
C ALA A 19 4.40 11.33 14.29
N ALA A 20 5.16 10.76 15.22
CA ALA A 20 6.61 10.67 15.15
C ALA A 20 6.94 9.68 14.03
N ALA A 21 6.58 10.06 12.81
CA ALA A 21 7.02 9.41 11.61
C ALA A 21 8.52 9.70 11.53
N PRO A 22 9.36 8.68 11.31
CA PRO A 22 10.77 8.93 11.12
C PRO A 22 10.96 9.87 9.93
N GLU A 23 11.84 10.86 10.09
CA GLU A 23 12.19 11.87 9.08
C GLU A 23 13.00 11.25 7.91
N CYS A 24 12.57 10.08 7.41
CA CYS A 24 13.23 9.37 6.32
C CYS A 24 13.33 10.24 5.06
N ARG A 25 12.42 11.22 4.90
CA ARG A 25 12.44 12.17 3.78
C ARG A 25 13.70 13.05 3.75
N ALA A 26 14.27 13.37 4.92
CA ALA A 26 15.46 14.20 5.03
C ALA A 26 16.76 13.46 4.64
N ILE A 27 16.67 12.16 4.35
CA ILE A 27 17.82 11.34 3.92
C ILE A 27 18.00 11.51 2.40
N ASP A 28 19.14 12.07 2.00
CA ASP A 28 19.49 12.27 0.58
C ASP A 28 19.82 10.96 -0.14
N ASN A 29 20.46 10.01 0.57
CA ASN A 29 20.80 8.72 0.00
C ASN A 29 19.53 7.85 -0.19
N ALA A 30 19.24 7.49 -1.44
CA ALA A 30 18.02 6.77 -1.80
C ALA A 30 17.89 5.41 -1.09
N ASN A 31 18.99 4.65 -0.97
CA ASN A 31 18.96 3.33 -0.32
C ASN A 31 18.75 3.45 1.19
N ALA A 32 19.43 4.40 1.84
CA ALA A 32 19.25 4.66 3.25
C ALA A 32 17.83 5.17 3.56
N ARG A 33 17.28 6.02 2.69
CA ARG A 33 15.89 6.48 2.79
C ARG A 33 14.89 5.32 2.67
N LEU A 34 15.09 4.43 1.72
CA LEU A 34 14.23 3.26 1.54
C LEU A 34 14.28 2.35 2.77
N SER A 35 15.47 2.05 3.28
CA SER A 35 15.62 1.23 4.50
C SER A 35 14.96 1.85 5.73
N CYS A 36 14.95 3.17 5.83
CA CYS A 36 14.27 3.90 6.90
C CYS A 36 12.75 3.72 6.82
N TYR A 37 12.17 3.80 5.61
CA TYR A 37 10.74 3.56 5.41
C TYR A 37 10.35 2.10 5.69
N ASP A 38 11.16 1.14 5.25
CA ASP A 38 10.91 -0.28 5.49
C ASP A 38 10.94 -0.63 6.99
N ALA A 39 11.85 0.00 7.74
CA ALA A 39 11.93 -0.16 9.20
C ALA A 39 10.76 0.54 9.94
N ALA A 40 10.30 1.68 9.43
CA ALA A 40 9.19 2.44 9.99
C ALA A 40 7.83 1.76 9.77
N HIS A 41 7.68 1.10 8.63
CA HIS A 41 6.47 0.42 8.20
C HIS A 41 6.81 -1.04 7.91
N PRO A 42 7.15 -1.83 8.95
CA PRO A 42 7.44 -3.23 8.75
C PRO A 42 6.23 -3.87 8.08
N PRO A 43 6.43 -4.71 7.05
CA PRO A 43 5.34 -5.39 6.40
C PRO A 43 4.61 -6.20 7.46
N LYS A 44 3.37 -5.78 7.78
CA LYS A 44 2.47 -6.64 8.53
C LYS A 44 2.24 -7.83 7.60
N MET A 45 2.92 -8.94 7.87
CA MET A 45 2.68 -10.22 7.20
C MET A 45 1.32 -10.79 7.59
N GLU A 46 0.30 -9.93 7.70
CA GLU A 46 -1.07 -10.35 7.73
C GLU A 46 -1.38 -10.72 6.29
N LYS A 47 -0.99 -11.94 5.95
CA LYS A 47 -1.35 -12.59 4.70
C LYS A 47 -2.84 -12.34 4.56
N PRO A 48 -3.30 -11.58 3.56
CA PRO A 48 -4.72 -11.47 3.35
C PRO A 48 -5.19 -12.91 3.20
N VAL A 49 -6.13 -13.31 4.05
CA VAL A 49 -6.91 -14.52 3.80
C VAL A 49 -7.76 -14.18 2.60
N ILE A 50 -7.15 -14.12 1.42
CA ILE A 50 -7.84 -14.39 0.18
C ILE A 50 -8.20 -15.86 0.35
N SER A 51 -9.36 -16.08 0.97
CA SER A 51 -10.02 -17.37 0.90
C SER A 51 -10.41 -17.50 -0.56
N GLU A 52 -9.49 -18.01 -1.37
CA GLU A 52 -9.73 -18.47 -2.75
C GLU A 52 -10.91 -19.47 -2.79
N LYS A 53 -11.33 -19.97 -1.62
CA LYS A 53 -12.45 -20.87 -1.37
C LYS A 53 -13.52 -20.26 -0.47
N ASP A 54 -13.89 -18.99 -0.64
CA ASP A 54 -15.19 -18.55 -0.15
C ASP A 54 -16.29 -19.11 -1.08
N PRO A 55 -17.10 -20.09 -0.66
CA PRO A 55 -18.16 -20.67 -1.50
C PRO A 55 -19.27 -19.66 -1.83
N SER A 56 -19.34 -18.52 -1.13
CA SER A 56 -20.28 -17.43 -1.39
C SER A 56 -19.85 -16.56 -2.59
N ARG A 57 -18.56 -16.56 -2.93
CA ARG A 57 -18.03 -15.75 -4.02
C ARG A 57 -18.18 -16.53 -5.33
N ALA A 58 -19.02 -16.01 -6.22
CA ALA A 58 -19.12 -16.53 -7.58
C ALA A 58 -17.73 -16.64 -8.22
N ALA A 59 -17.45 -17.78 -8.86
CA ALA A 59 -16.20 -18.01 -9.56
C ALA A 59 -15.93 -16.83 -10.50
N TYR A 60 -14.80 -16.15 -10.31
CA TYR A 60 -14.42 -15.02 -11.12
C TYR A 60 -14.26 -15.49 -12.57
N LYS A 61 -15.17 -15.04 -13.44
CA LYS A 61 -15.06 -15.25 -14.87
C LYS A 61 -14.26 -14.11 -15.45
N ASP A 62 -13.00 -14.38 -15.73
CA ASP A 62 -12.13 -13.44 -16.42
C ASP A 62 -12.67 -13.17 -17.85
N PRO A 63 -13.09 -11.93 -18.17
CA PRO A 63 -13.53 -11.55 -19.51
C PRO A 63 -12.46 -11.75 -20.59
N PHE A 64 -11.18 -11.77 -20.21
CA PHE A 64 -10.04 -11.87 -21.13
C PHE A 64 -9.53 -13.29 -21.35
N SER A 65 -10.08 -14.28 -20.65
CA SER A 65 -9.65 -15.68 -20.75
C SER A 65 -9.60 -16.24 -22.17
N ALA A 66 -10.52 -15.81 -23.06
CA ALA A 66 -10.51 -16.21 -24.47
C ALA A 66 -9.38 -15.55 -25.27
N GLU A 67 -9.07 -14.28 -24.99
CA GLU A 67 -7.99 -13.55 -25.65
C GLU A 67 -6.62 -14.00 -25.15
N ASP A 68 -6.49 -14.33 -23.87
CA ASP A 68 -5.30 -14.95 -23.31
C ASP A 68 -5.06 -16.34 -23.90
N ALA A 69 -6.11 -17.16 -24.08
CA ALA A 69 -5.99 -18.46 -24.74
C ALA A 69 -5.51 -18.31 -26.20
N ARG A 70 -6.03 -17.34 -26.95
CA ARG A 70 -5.56 -17.03 -28.32
C ARG A 70 -4.12 -16.54 -28.34
N THR A 71 -3.78 -15.65 -27.43
CA THR A 71 -2.43 -15.06 -27.33
C THR A 71 -1.41 -16.13 -26.96
N ASN A 72 -1.72 -16.97 -25.97
CA ASN A 72 -0.88 -18.08 -25.57
C ASN A 72 -0.72 -19.11 -26.70
N ALA A 73 -1.79 -19.44 -27.42
CA ALA A 73 -1.70 -20.30 -28.60
C ALA A 73 -0.77 -19.74 -29.68
N LYS A 74 -0.75 -18.40 -29.87
CA LYS A 74 0.14 -17.72 -30.81
C LYS A 74 1.59 -17.72 -30.32
N LEU A 75 1.80 -17.46 -29.03
CA LEU A 75 3.12 -17.39 -28.38
C LEU A 75 3.77 -18.76 -28.19
N LYS A 76 3.00 -19.85 -28.04
CA LYS A 76 3.51 -21.23 -27.92
C LYS A 76 4.37 -21.67 -29.11
N ASN A 77 4.17 -21.05 -30.27
CA ASN A 77 4.97 -21.30 -31.47
C ASN A 77 6.22 -20.41 -31.56
N ILE A 78 6.32 -19.39 -30.71
CA ILE A 78 7.39 -18.37 -30.73
C ILE A 78 8.36 -18.63 -29.56
N CYS A 79 7.84 -18.84 -28.36
CA CYS A 79 8.63 -19.11 -27.15
C CYS A 79 8.62 -20.62 -26.86
N ARG A 80 9.47 -21.39 -27.55
CA ARG A 80 9.69 -22.83 -27.32
C ARG A 80 10.67 -23.12 -26.17
N GLY A 81 11.01 -22.11 -25.37
CA GLY A 81 11.90 -22.20 -24.21
C GLY A 81 13.39 -22.32 -24.56
N CYS A 82 14.20 -21.53 -23.85
CA CYS A 82 15.45 -21.99 -23.25
C CYS A 82 15.20 -22.16 -21.76
#